data_AF-A0A1V5KRB0-F1
#
_entry.id   AF-A0A1V5KRB0-F1
#
_cell.length_a   1.000
_cell.length_b   1.000
_cell.length_c   1.000
_cell.angle_alpha   90.00
_cell.angle_beta   90.00
_cell.angle_gamma   90.00
#
_symmetry.space_group_name_H-M   'P 1'
#
loop_
_entity.id
_entity.type
_entity.pdbx_description
1 polymer ?
#
loop_
_entity_poly.entity_id
_entity_poly.type
_entity_poly.pdbx_seq_one_letter_code
_entity_poly.pdbx_strand_id
1 'polypeptide(L)'
;MRWHYLLIFLTYPLMASRICLGQEVLYCFDFGGAFQDVAPGYTAVSRVYHSPRYLWIDNVREVERMDVDDPLRRDFVGGAKGEFWIGLDNGRYQITVILGDPREAKGPFDIYLQEEKVQSDVLLAPGQTQQWSYPATVRNQKLVLRLQAAPEKEFAINGLIISGESGKAMRRLFKHAPPDDLPSVDEVLRKGSPCARTALRTICDWLLSHQLANGFLGDYEPGRKGTHFYWYTSAYPIRALLAGYDILGEKKYLDIVFRIMDSLVKEQLPNGAWQQIFRNKPTARLSQQEFEDIYAHEWMNLADIGCIATALGMACQYAAEPRKSLYGAALQRFCDEWAVKWQQPSGGFSNAMESGVARTEEYSTATATEAAAFTALFIQTKDKKYLKVAEKAAHFMTDHWNQDGRPTWFNHAGTKEGLVLPQPVHYFGEAFYYIDGLFMVYHHTEDQALKEKIGKVYGWNIHGDKGLLVHLGQNAWWPLQDAWNNSKTAGMPLAFLNYQRMVKDPAVDRFVSIAKRFLCTREFSQRLGIMVEDAEVPWGGHSLQTWAACSVSATGFAGLSIAEMVRPGVIYQRPNLK
;
A
#
# COMPACT_ATOMS: atom_id res chain seq x y z
N MET A 1 -5.81 -19.12 47.42
CA MET A 1 -6.92 -20.01 46.99
C MET A 1 -6.85 -20.10 45.48
N ARG A 2 -6.10 -21.06 44.97
CA ARG A 2 -6.57 -22.37 44.49
C ARG A 2 -7.41 -22.27 43.21
N TRP A 3 -6.74 -22.59 42.10
CA TRP A 3 -7.15 -23.40 40.94
C TRP A 3 -8.50 -23.09 40.31
N HIS A 4 -8.55 -22.81 39.00
CA HIS A 4 -9.50 -23.30 37.99
C HIS A 4 -9.22 -22.59 36.64
N TYR A 5 -8.11 -22.92 35.98
CA TYR A 5 -7.94 -22.74 34.53
C TYR A 5 -7.12 -23.93 34.03
N LEU A 6 -7.82 -25.04 33.80
CA LEU A 6 -7.29 -26.20 33.12
C LEU A 6 -8.38 -26.70 32.15
N LEU A 7 -7.97 -26.95 30.91
CA LEU A 7 -8.69 -27.71 29.87
C LEU A 7 -9.82 -26.99 29.10
N ILE A 8 -9.43 -26.18 28.10
CA ILE A 8 -10.01 -26.25 26.75
C ILE A 8 -8.85 -26.19 25.75
N PHE A 9 -8.22 -27.34 25.51
CA PHE A 9 -7.30 -27.60 24.40
C PHE A 9 -7.66 -29.00 23.89
N LEU A 10 -8.63 -29.06 22.97
CA LEU A 10 -9.12 -30.21 22.20
C LEU A 10 -10.24 -29.60 21.34
N THR A 11 -10.14 -29.39 20.03
CA THR A 11 -9.59 -30.26 18.98
C THR A 11 -9.19 -29.41 17.76
N TYR A 12 -7.92 -29.07 17.62
CA TYR A 12 -7.33 -28.95 16.28
C TYR A 12 -6.70 -30.31 16.00
N PRO A 13 -6.94 -30.95 14.85
CA PRO A 13 -6.11 -32.07 14.47
C PRO A 13 -4.72 -31.48 14.27
N LEU A 14 -3.82 -31.72 15.22
CA LEU A 14 -2.40 -31.86 14.94
C LEU A 14 -2.33 -32.61 13.62
N MET A 15 -1.80 -31.97 12.58
CA MET A 15 -1.42 -32.63 11.33
C MET A 15 -0.36 -33.67 11.70
N ALA A 16 -0.82 -34.80 12.23
CA ALA A 16 -0.08 -36.03 12.32
C ALA A 16 0.22 -36.38 10.88
N SER A 17 1.50 -36.34 10.54
CA SER A 17 2.11 -36.79 9.30
C SER A 17 1.50 -38.13 8.92
N ARG A 18 0.44 -38.11 8.10
CA ARG A 18 -0.08 -39.32 7.47
C ARG A 18 0.90 -39.66 6.35
N ILE A 19 1.99 -40.31 6.74
CA ILE A 19 2.87 -41.04 5.83
C ILE A 19 2.06 -42.23 5.30
N CYS A 20 1.25 -41.97 4.29
CA CYS A 20 0.69 -42.99 3.43
C CYS A 20 0.98 -42.51 2.01
N LEU A 21 1.91 -43.18 1.33
CA LEU A 21 2.51 -42.89 0.01
C LEU A 21 3.80 -42.06 -0.04
N GLY A 22 4.44 -41.74 1.09
CA GLY A 22 5.72 -41.00 1.09
C GLY A 22 5.62 -39.55 0.60
N GLN A 23 4.41 -38.98 0.63
CA GLN A 23 4.16 -37.57 0.36
C GLN A 23 4.00 -36.81 1.67
N GLU A 24 4.68 -35.68 1.79
CA GLU A 24 4.58 -34.74 2.90
C GLU A 24 3.82 -33.50 2.45
N VAL A 25 3.13 -32.82 3.38
CA VAL A 25 2.57 -31.49 3.12
C VAL A 25 3.73 -30.52 3.01
N LEU A 26 3.91 -29.95 1.83
CA LEU A 26 5.03 -29.05 1.52
C LEU A 26 4.63 -27.58 1.74
N TYR A 27 3.45 -27.20 1.25
CA TYR A 27 2.97 -25.81 1.30
C TYR A 27 1.46 -25.75 1.52
N CYS A 28 1.03 -24.77 2.29
CA CYS A 28 -0.37 -24.42 2.51
C CYS A 28 -0.56 -22.93 2.21
N PHE A 29 -1.54 -22.59 1.38
CA PHE A 29 -1.90 -21.22 1.03
C PHE A 29 -3.32 -20.92 1.48
N ASP A 30 -3.48 -19.77 2.14
CA ASP A 30 -4.75 -19.20 2.58
C ASP A 30 -5.06 -18.03 1.66
N PHE A 31 -6.15 -18.14 0.92
CA PHE A 31 -6.54 -17.14 -0.06
C PHE A 31 -7.54 -16.18 0.55
N GLY A 32 -7.27 -14.88 0.46
CA GLY A 32 -8.13 -13.91 1.11
C GLY A 32 -7.52 -12.52 1.13
N GLY A 33 -8.05 -11.64 1.98
CA GLY A 33 -7.55 -10.27 2.09
C GLY A 33 -6.19 -10.24 2.78
N ALA A 34 -5.26 -9.41 2.30
CA ALA A 34 -3.91 -9.29 2.90
C ALA A 34 -3.92 -8.81 4.38
N PHE A 35 -5.07 -8.37 4.87
CA PHE A 35 -5.26 -7.72 6.17
C PHE A 35 -6.08 -8.55 7.17
N GLN A 36 -6.32 -9.81 6.80
CA GLN A 36 -7.06 -10.77 7.58
C GLN A 36 -6.12 -11.70 8.35
N ASP A 37 -6.62 -12.25 9.46
CA ASP A 37 -5.90 -13.31 10.16
C ASP A 37 -5.72 -14.51 9.23
N VAL A 38 -4.50 -15.01 9.17
CA VAL A 38 -4.15 -16.16 8.35
C VAL A 38 -4.38 -17.44 9.15
N ALA A 39 -4.94 -18.46 8.52
CA ALA A 39 -5.10 -19.77 9.11
C ALA A 39 -3.75 -20.32 9.62
N PRO A 40 -3.69 -20.86 10.86
CA PRO A 40 -2.44 -21.38 11.40
C PRO A 40 -1.78 -22.42 10.49
N GLY A 41 -0.51 -22.19 10.14
CA GLY A 41 0.27 -23.07 9.26
C GLY A 41 0.13 -22.76 7.76
N TYR A 42 -0.64 -21.75 7.39
CA TYR A 42 -0.82 -21.33 6.00
C TYR A 42 -0.04 -20.05 5.69
N THR A 43 0.27 -19.87 4.41
CA THR A 43 0.84 -18.63 3.84
C THR A 43 -0.29 -17.79 3.26
N ALA A 44 -0.41 -16.53 3.64
CA ALA A 44 -1.38 -15.62 3.03
C ALA A 44 -1.11 -15.42 1.54
N VAL A 45 -2.16 -15.49 0.73
CA VAL A 45 -2.14 -15.17 -0.69
C VAL A 45 -3.36 -14.34 -1.05
N SER A 46 -3.12 -13.05 -1.15
CA SER A 46 -4.11 -12.09 -1.62
C SER A 46 -4.04 -11.93 -3.15
N ARG A 47 -4.98 -11.17 -3.72
CA ARG A 47 -4.86 -10.68 -5.09
C ARG A 47 -3.58 -9.86 -5.24
N VAL A 48 -3.20 -9.07 -4.24
CA VAL A 48 -1.99 -8.22 -4.23
C VAL A 48 -0.74 -9.09 -4.26
N TYR A 49 0.25 -8.70 -5.05
CA TYR A 49 1.50 -9.43 -5.22
C TYR A 49 2.27 -9.57 -3.91
N HIS A 50 2.73 -10.78 -3.60
CA HIS A 50 3.54 -11.07 -2.41
C HIS A 50 4.93 -11.64 -2.74
N SER A 51 5.00 -12.57 -3.70
CA SER A 51 6.23 -13.35 -3.95
C SER A 51 6.44 -13.62 -5.44
N PRO A 52 7.69 -13.68 -5.92
CA PRO A 52 8.01 -14.11 -7.27
C PRO A 52 7.79 -15.61 -7.48
N ARG A 53 7.42 -16.35 -6.44
CA ARG A 53 7.22 -17.80 -6.47
C ARG A 53 5.76 -18.20 -6.69
N TYR A 54 4.82 -17.32 -6.41
CA TYR A 54 3.40 -17.59 -6.61
C TYR A 54 2.63 -16.30 -6.83
N LEU A 55 1.64 -16.33 -7.71
CA LEU A 55 0.76 -15.20 -7.98
C LEU A 55 -0.51 -15.65 -8.72
N TRP A 56 -1.56 -14.86 -8.58
CA TRP A 56 -2.68 -14.87 -9.50
C TRP A 56 -2.25 -14.30 -10.85
N ILE A 57 -2.80 -14.85 -11.93
CA ILE A 57 -2.59 -14.52 -13.36
C ILE A 57 -3.85 -13.93 -13.99
N ASP A 58 -4.99 -14.00 -13.31
CA ASP A 58 -6.20 -13.29 -13.71
C ASP A 58 -6.55 -12.25 -12.65
N ASN A 59 -7.31 -11.22 -13.06
CA ASN A 59 -7.86 -10.25 -12.12
C ASN A 59 -8.94 -10.93 -11.28
N VAL A 60 -8.61 -11.19 -10.02
CA VAL A 60 -9.49 -11.84 -9.05
C VAL A 60 -9.89 -10.85 -7.97
N ARG A 61 -11.00 -11.13 -7.28
CA ARG A 61 -11.47 -10.32 -6.15
C ARG A 61 -11.26 -11.05 -4.83
N GLU A 62 -11.01 -10.28 -3.79
CA GLU A 62 -11.03 -10.75 -2.40
C GLU A 62 -12.42 -10.54 -1.84
N VAL A 63 -12.89 -11.50 -1.06
CA VAL A 63 -14.18 -11.40 -0.36
C VAL A 63 -13.97 -11.81 1.08
N GLU A 64 -14.61 -11.06 1.97
CA GLU A 64 -14.46 -11.17 3.41
C GLU A 64 -15.82 -11.31 4.10
N ARG A 65 -15.86 -12.06 5.20
CA ARG A 65 -17.05 -12.45 5.98
C ARG A 65 -16.74 -12.34 7.47
N MET A 66 -16.60 -11.12 7.98
CA MET A 66 -16.08 -10.84 9.34
C MET A 66 -16.84 -11.44 10.52
N ASP A 67 -18.05 -11.94 10.30
CA ASP A 67 -18.85 -12.70 11.27
C ASP A 67 -18.44 -14.18 11.39
N VAL A 68 -17.46 -14.63 10.60
CA VAL A 68 -16.97 -16.01 10.59
C VAL A 68 -15.65 -16.10 11.34
N ASP A 69 -15.64 -16.90 12.41
CA ASP A 69 -14.46 -17.04 13.30
C ASP A 69 -13.32 -17.87 12.70
N ASP A 70 -13.62 -18.80 11.78
CA ASP A 70 -12.63 -19.67 11.16
C ASP A 70 -11.82 -18.89 10.11
N PRO A 71 -10.52 -18.60 10.33
CA PRO A 71 -9.73 -17.76 9.44
C PRO A 71 -9.71 -18.31 8.00
N LEU A 72 -9.64 -19.63 7.83
CA LEU A 72 -9.58 -20.25 6.51
C LEU A 72 -10.91 -20.12 5.74
N ARG A 73 -12.04 -19.90 6.42
CA ARG A 73 -13.37 -19.82 5.79
C ARG A 73 -13.93 -18.40 5.78
N ARG A 74 -13.33 -17.51 6.55
CA ARG A 74 -13.75 -16.11 6.73
C ARG A 74 -13.52 -15.28 5.47
N ASP A 75 -12.44 -15.56 4.77
CA ASP A 75 -12.11 -14.91 3.52
C ASP A 75 -11.72 -15.91 2.43
N PHE A 76 -11.79 -15.42 1.19
CA PHE A 76 -11.51 -16.19 -0.01
C PHE A 76 -11.17 -15.27 -1.18
N VAL A 77 -10.54 -15.86 -2.19
CA VAL A 77 -10.45 -15.27 -3.52
C VAL A 77 -11.58 -15.82 -4.39
N GLY A 78 -12.23 -14.95 -5.17
CA GLY A 78 -13.32 -15.33 -6.06
C GLY A 78 -13.31 -14.57 -7.38
N GLY A 79 -14.26 -14.92 -8.25
CA GLY A 79 -14.47 -14.26 -9.54
C GLY A 79 -15.03 -15.20 -10.60
N ALA A 80 -15.16 -14.70 -11.83
CA ALA A 80 -15.60 -15.52 -12.97
C ALA A 80 -14.48 -16.41 -13.54
N LYS A 81 -13.22 -15.98 -13.42
CA LYS A 81 -12.03 -16.70 -13.87
C LYS A 81 -10.87 -16.40 -12.93
N GLY A 82 -10.10 -17.42 -12.58
CA GLY A 82 -8.92 -17.29 -11.74
C GLY A 82 -7.86 -18.33 -12.11
N GLU A 83 -6.70 -17.89 -12.56
CA GLU A 83 -5.54 -18.76 -12.78
C GLU A 83 -4.44 -18.41 -11.76
N PHE A 84 -3.97 -19.39 -11.00
CA PHE A 84 -2.93 -19.25 -9.98
C PHE A 84 -1.69 -20.06 -10.38
N TRP A 85 -0.54 -19.40 -10.39
CA TRP A 85 0.74 -20.02 -10.73
C TRP A 85 1.61 -20.18 -9.51
N ILE A 86 2.31 -21.32 -9.45
CA ILE A 86 3.26 -21.62 -8.37
C ILE A 86 4.52 -22.21 -8.99
N GLY A 87 5.66 -21.60 -8.72
CA GLY A 87 6.95 -22.13 -9.10
C GLY A 87 7.33 -23.25 -8.16
N LEU A 88 7.53 -24.46 -8.68
CA LEU A 88 7.84 -25.67 -7.91
C LEU A 88 8.91 -26.47 -8.63
N ASP A 89 9.62 -27.34 -7.91
CA ASP A 89 10.44 -28.35 -8.56
C ASP A 89 9.63 -29.29 -9.48
N ASN A 90 10.31 -29.91 -10.45
CA ASN A 90 9.68 -30.95 -11.25
C ASN A 90 9.41 -32.19 -10.37
N GLY A 91 8.24 -32.80 -10.54
CA GLY A 91 7.84 -33.93 -9.72
C GLY A 91 6.34 -34.22 -9.77
N ARG A 92 5.95 -35.22 -8.99
CA ARG A 92 4.55 -35.57 -8.75
C ARG A 92 4.08 -34.97 -7.43
N TYR A 93 2.91 -34.39 -7.47
CA TYR A 93 2.29 -33.71 -6.34
C TYR A 93 0.85 -34.18 -6.18
N GLN A 94 0.33 -34.02 -4.97
CA GLN A 94 -1.09 -34.09 -4.66
C GLN A 94 -1.54 -32.67 -4.29
N ILE A 95 -2.49 -32.14 -5.06
CA ILE A 95 -2.97 -30.78 -4.92
C ILE A 95 -4.38 -30.82 -4.35
N THR A 96 -4.59 -30.15 -3.23
CA THR A 96 -5.88 -30.13 -2.55
C THR A 96 -6.42 -28.71 -2.50
N VAL A 97 -7.59 -28.51 -3.10
CA VAL A 97 -8.30 -27.23 -3.10
C VAL A 97 -9.38 -27.24 -2.01
N ILE A 98 -9.55 -26.11 -1.33
CA ILE A 98 -10.58 -25.87 -0.33
C ILE A 98 -11.44 -24.71 -0.83
N LEU A 99 -12.73 -24.95 -0.99
CA LEU A 99 -13.66 -24.07 -1.72
C LEU A 99 -14.94 -23.87 -0.91
N GLY A 100 -15.50 -22.66 -0.93
CA GLY A 100 -16.74 -22.33 -0.23
C GLY A 100 -16.95 -20.84 -0.03
N ASP A 101 -18.21 -20.47 0.21
CA ASP A 101 -18.59 -19.16 0.73
C ASP A 101 -19.63 -19.39 1.85
N PRO A 102 -19.42 -18.84 3.05
CA PRO A 102 -20.34 -19.02 4.16
C PRO A 102 -21.72 -18.38 3.93
N ARG A 103 -21.86 -17.43 2.99
CA ARG A 103 -23.09 -16.64 2.79
C ARG A 103 -23.78 -16.86 1.44
N GLU A 104 -23.02 -17.14 0.39
CA GLU A 104 -23.56 -17.21 -0.97
C GLU A 104 -23.36 -18.59 -1.59
N ALA A 105 -24.27 -18.98 -2.48
CA ALA A 105 -24.05 -20.13 -3.35
C ALA A 105 -23.00 -19.78 -4.40
N LYS A 106 -22.15 -20.75 -4.76
CA LYS A 106 -21.12 -20.58 -5.81
C LYS A 106 -21.26 -21.64 -6.90
N GLY A 107 -20.82 -21.26 -8.10
CA GLY A 107 -20.90 -22.08 -9.32
C GLY A 107 -22.21 -22.00 -10.11
N PRO A 108 -22.35 -22.83 -11.16
CA PRO A 108 -21.39 -23.86 -11.57
C PRO A 108 -20.04 -23.30 -12.03
N PHE A 109 -18.96 -23.99 -11.69
CA PHE A 109 -17.60 -23.71 -12.20
C PHE A 109 -16.77 -24.99 -12.37
N ASP A 110 -15.75 -24.91 -13.20
CA ASP A 110 -14.82 -26.00 -13.47
C ASP A 110 -13.47 -25.75 -12.81
N ILE A 111 -12.76 -26.83 -12.48
CA ILE A 111 -11.39 -26.81 -11.94
C ILE A 111 -10.46 -27.48 -12.94
N TYR A 112 -9.38 -26.80 -13.28
CA TYR A 112 -8.31 -27.29 -14.14
C TYR A 112 -6.98 -27.31 -13.39
N LEU A 113 -6.19 -28.34 -13.63
CA LEU A 113 -4.87 -28.51 -13.06
C LEU A 113 -3.90 -28.93 -14.16
N GLN A 114 -2.82 -28.15 -14.37
CA GLN A 114 -1.90 -28.35 -15.50
C GLN A 114 -2.66 -28.45 -16.85
N GLU A 115 -3.60 -27.53 -17.07
CA GLU A 115 -4.46 -27.42 -18.26
C GLU A 115 -5.53 -28.52 -18.43
N GLU A 116 -5.47 -29.60 -17.66
CA GLU A 116 -6.47 -30.67 -17.67
C GLU A 116 -7.66 -30.34 -16.77
N LYS A 117 -8.89 -30.52 -17.25
CA LYS A 117 -10.10 -30.38 -16.42
C LYS A 117 -10.18 -31.56 -15.46
N VAL A 118 -10.01 -31.30 -14.17
CA VAL A 118 -10.03 -32.32 -13.10
C VAL A 118 -11.37 -32.42 -12.39
N GLN A 119 -12.21 -31.38 -12.52
CA GLN A 119 -13.56 -31.34 -11.97
C GLN A 119 -14.45 -30.46 -12.84
N SER A 120 -15.68 -30.88 -13.08
CA SER A 120 -16.69 -30.07 -13.78
C SER A 120 -17.90 -29.75 -12.90
N ASP A 121 -18.61 -28.69 -13.28
CA ASP A 121 -19.94 -28.35 -12.77
C ASP A 121 -20.03 -28.28 -11.23
N VAL A 122 -18.98 -27.72 -10.60
CA VAL A 122 -18.93 -27.55 -9.15
C VAL A 122 -20.02 -26.59 -8.69
N LEU A 123 -20.91 -27.08 -7.84
CA LEU A 123 -21.96 -26.31 -7.18
C LEU A 123 -21.73 -26.36 -5.66
N LEU A 124 -21.72 -25.19 -5.03
CA LEU A 124 -21.58 -25.05 -3.58
C LEU A 124 -22.78 -24.28 -3.03
N ALA A 125 -23.50 -24.86 -2.08
CA ALA A 125 -24.55 -24.17 -1.35
C ALA A 125 -23.95 -23.14 -0.36
N PRO A 126 -24.72 -22.13 0.08
CA PRO A 126 -24.28 -21.22 1.14
C PRO A 126 -23.86 -21.99 2.40
N GLY A 127 -22.71 -21.67 2.98
CA GLY A 127 -22.20 -22.37 4.17
C GLY A 127 -21.51 -23.70 3.88
N GLN A 128 -21.62 -24.22 2.66
CA GLN A 128 -20.94 -25.45 2.25
C GLN A 128 -19.47 -25.17 1.96
N THR A 129 -18.59 -25.94 2.60
CA THR A 129 -17.17 -25.99 2.27
C THR A 129 -16.82 -27.37 1.79
N GLN A 130 -16.10 -27.43 0.67
CA GLN A 130 -15.75 -28.67 0.00
C GLN A 130 -14.25 -28.72 -0.25
N GLN A 131 -13.69 -29.91 -0.11
CA GLN A 131 -12.28 -30.19 -0.34
C GLN A 131 -12.14 -31.30 -1.37
N TRP A 132 -11.28 -31.10 -2.36
CA TRP A 132 -10.94 -32.11 -3.36
C TRP A 132 -9.45 -32.18 -3.57
N SER A 133 -8.95 -33.39 -3.82
CA SER A 133 -7.52 -33.65 -4.01
C SER A 133 -7.28 -34.30 -5.37
N TYR A 134 -6.39 -33.71 -6.17
CA TYR A 134 -6.04 -34.18 -7.51
C TYR A 134 -4.52 -34.42 -7.64
N PRO A 135 -4.10 -35.51 -8.30
CA PRO A 135 -2.70 -35.69 -8.64
C PRO A 135 -2.28 -34.67 -9.70
N ALA A 136 -1.05 -34.14 -9.60
CA ALA A 136 -0.45 -33.25 -10.60
C ALA A 136 0.98 -33.68 -10.91
N THR A 137 1.41 -33.45 -12.15
CA THR A 137 2.82 -33.58 -12.53
C THR A 137 3.35 -32.23 -12.99
N VAL A 138 4.39 -31.73 -12.33
CA VAL A 138 5.11 -30.50 -12.69
C VAL A 138 6.31 -30.87 -13.56
N ARG A 139 6.40 -30.30 -14.77
CA ARG A 139 7.46 -30.61 -15.76
C ARG A 139 8.33 -29.40 -16.15
N ASN A 140 7.80 -28.20 -15.98
CA ASN A 140 8.41 -26.93 -16.39
C ASN A 140 8.62 -25.99 -15.20
N GLN A 141 8.84 -26.57 -14.02
CA GLN A 141 8.95 -25.87 -12.75
C GLN A 141 7.77 -24.97 -12.39
N LYS A 142 6.60 -25.22 -12.98
CA LYS A 142 5.38 -24.44 -12.79
C LYS A 142 4.19 -25.36 -12.59
N LEU A 143 3.44 -25.10 -11.53
CA LEU A 143 2.10 -25.62 -11.31
C LEU A 143 1.09 -24.53 -11.69
N VAL A 144 0.08 -24.91 -12.47
CA VAL A 144 -1.03 -24.04 -12.88
C VAL A 144 -2.33 -24.61 -12.35
N LEU A 145 -3.02 -23.85 -11.49
CA LEU A 145 -4.40 -24.09 -11.07
C LEU A 145 -5.29 -23.06 -11.74
N ARG A 146 -6.37 -23.50 -12.41
CA ARG A 146 -7.34 -22.58 -13.02
C ARG A 146 -8.76 -22.93 -12.60
N LEU A 147 -9.50 -21.91 -12.18
CA LEU A 147 -10.93 -21.96 -11.89
C LEU A 147 -11.68 -21.15 -12.95
N GLN A 148 -12.74 -21.72 -13.52
CA GLN A 148 -13.53 -21.08 -14.58
C GLN A 148 -15.01 -21.25 -14.28
N ALA A 149 -15.68 -20.16 -13.92
CA ALA A 149 -17.11 -20.15 -13.72
C ALA A 149 -17.88 -20.05 -15.05
N ALA A 150 -19.11 -20.55 -15.03
CA ALA A 150 -20.08 -20.27 -16.08
C ALA A 150 -20.41 -18.76 -16.15
N PRO A 151 -21.00 -18.26 -17.26
CA PRO A 151 -21.39 -16.86 -17.37
C PRO A 151 -22.24 -16.38 -16.18
N GLU A 152 -21.93 -15.20 -15.64
CA GLU A 152 -22.60 -14.60 -14.47
C GLU A 152 -22.51 -15.41 -13.17
N LYS A 153 -21.62 -16.41 -13.13
CA LYS A 153 -21.32 -17.20 -11.95
C LYS A 153 -19.92 -16.92 -11.45
N GLU A 154 -19.63 -17.44 -10.27
CA GLU A 154 -18.36 -17.23 -9.60
C GLU A 154 -17.88 -18.50 -8.90
N PHE A 155 -16.55 -18.63 -8.79
CA PHE A 155 -15.91 -19.54 -7.85
C PHE A 155 -15.60 -18.82 -6.53
N ALA A 156 -15.32 -19.60 -5.49
CA ALA A 156 -14.73 -19.15 -4.24
C ALA A 156 -13.69 -20.16 -3.76
N ILE A 157 -12.43 -19.74 -3.67
CA ILE A 157 -11.32 -20.54 -3.16
C ILE A 157 -10.77 -19.96 -1.88
N ASN A 158 -10.81 -20.78 -0.83
CA ASN A 158 -10.34 -20.48 0.51
C ASN A 158 -8.89 -20.88 0.68
N GLY A 159 -8.49 -22.06 0.19
CA GLY A 159 -7.13 -22.53 0.41
C GLY A 159 -6.63 -23.58 -0.57
N LEU A 160 -5.32 -23.76 -0.57
CA LEU A 160 -4.60 -24.74 -1.37
C LEU A 160 -3.56 -25.45 -0.51
N ILE A 161 -3.56 -26.78 -0.55
CA ILE A 161 -2.53 -27.61 0.09
C ILE A 161 -1.79 -28.36 -1.01
N ILE A 162 -0.46 -28.34 -0.93
CA ILE A 162 0.44 -29.01 -1.87
C ILE A 162 1.22 -30.05 -1.11
N SER A 163 1.00 -31.32 -1.45
CA SER A 163 1.77 -32.43 -0.91
C SER A 163 2.64 -33.06 -1.99
N GLY A 164 3.82 -33.57 -1.62
CA GLY A 164 4.76 -34.15 -2.58
C GLY A 164 5.93 -34.85 -1.90
N GLU A 165 6.89 -35.31 -2.71
CA GLU A 165 8.15 -35.89 -2.20
C GLU A 165 8.87 -34.87 -1.30
N SER A 166 9.50 -35.36 -0.23
CA SER A 166 10.30 -34.50 0.66
C SER A 166 11.46 -33.84 -0.10
N GLY A 167 11.82 -32.63 0.32
CA GLY A 167 12.92 -31.85 -0.26
C GLY A 167 12.59 -31.04 -1.52
N LYS A 168 11.35 -31.08 -2.02
CA LYS A 168 10.91 -30.22 -3.14
C LYS A 168 10.75 -28.76 -2.71
N ALA A 169 11.34 -27.84 -3.45
CA ALA A 169 11.36 -26.42 -3.13
C ALA A 169 10.47 -25.58 -4.05
N MET A 170 9.98 -24.44 -3.53
CA MET A 170 9.42 -23.38 -4.37
C MET A 170 10.50 -22.70 -5.21
N ARG A 171 10.15 -22.32 -6.43
CA ARG A 171 11.01 -21.66 -7.42
C ARG A 171 10.44 -20.30 -7.80
N ARG A 172 11.30 -19.38 -8.23
CA ARG A 172 10.84 -18.14 -8.86
C ARG A 172 10.23 -18.47 -10.21
N LEU A 173 9.02 -17.97 -10.46
CA LEU A 173 8.30 -18.15 -11.73
C LEU A 173 8.96 -17.39 -12.86
N PHE A 174 9.50 -16.20 -12.56
CA PHE A 174 10.15 -15.34 -13.53
C PHE A 174 11.58 -15.04 -13.11
N LYS A 175 12.53 -15.27 -14.02
CA LYS A 175 13.96 -15.08 -13.76
C LYS A 175 14.32 -13.63 -13.44
N HIS A 176 13.61 -12.67 -14.03
CA HIS A 176 13.84 -11.24 -13.89
C HIS A 176 13.10 -10.61 -12.71
N ALA A 177 12.18 -11.33 -12.06
CA ALA A 177 11.53 -10.83 -10.86
C ALA A 177 12.55 -10.64 -9.73
N PRO A 178 12.49 -9.53 -8.98
CA PRO A 178 13.31 -9.32 -7.80
C PRO A 178 13.22 -10.51 -6.84
N PRO A 179 14.32 -10.86 -6.16
CA PRO A 179 14.29 -11.88 -5.12
C PRO A 179 13.41 -11.45 -3.93
N ASP A 180 12.83 -12.44 -3.25
CA ASP A 180 12.01 -12.29 -2.05
C ASP A 180 12.77 -12.57 -0.74
N ASP A 181 14.06 -12.88 -0.82
CA ASP A 181 14.96 -12.77 0.33
C ASP A 181 15.38 -11.30 0.53
N LEU A 182 15.73 -10.89 1.74
CA LEU A 182 16.34 -9.58 2.03
C LEU A 182 17.84 -9.76 2.35
N PRO A 183 18.71 -8.81 1.95
CA PRO A 183 20.12 -8.87 2.31
C PRO A 183 20.32 -8.76 3.83
N SER A 184 21.38 -9.38 4.34
CA SER A 184 21.75 -9.22 5.75
C SER A 184 22.29 -7.82 6.03
N VAL A 185 22.35 -7.43 7.31
CA VAL A 185 22.96 -6.17 7.73
C VAL A 185 24.42 -6.08 7.25
N ASP A 186 25.20 -7.15 7.41
CA ASP A 186 26.60 -7.18 6.99
C ASP A 186 26.76 -7.02 5.48
N GLU A 187 25.87 -7.64 4.70
CA GLU A 187 25.86 -7.47 3.26
C GLU A 187 25.57 -6.02 2.86
N VAL A 188 24.57 -5.38 3.49
CA VAL A 188 24.23 -3.98 3.25
C VAL A 188 25.35 -3.03 3.65
N LEU A 189 26.02 -3.29 4.78
CA LEU A 189 27.16 -2.47 5.21
C LEU A 189 28.35 -2.61 4.27
N ARG A 190 28.60 -3.82 3.75
CA ARG A 190 29.75 -4.11 2.88
C ARG A 190 29.56 -3.69 1.42
N LYS A 191 28.38 -3.96 0.84
CA LYS A 191 28.07 -3.73 -0.58
C LYS A 191 27.19 -2.50 -0.83
N GLY A 192 26.53 -1.98 0.21
CA GLY A 192 25.57 -0.90 0.08
C GLY A 192 26.24 0.46 -0.18
N SER A 193 25.70 1.19 -1.15
CA SER A 193 26.20 2.48 -1.60
C SER A 193 25.75 3.59 -0.63
N PRO A 194 26.63 4.46 -0.13
CA PRO A 194 26.22 5.61 0.67
C PRO A 194 25.82 6.84 -0.19
N CYS A 195 25.86 6.74 -1.52
CA CYS A 195 25.78 7.87 -2.45
C CYS A 195 24.34 8.35 -2.71
N ALA A 196 23.68 8.90 -1.70
CA ALA A 196 22.29 9.35 -1.76
C ALA A 196 22.00 10.37 -2.87
N ARG A 197 22.91 11.30 -3.14
CA ARG A 197 22.70 12.29 -4.23
C ARG A 197 22.68 11.64 -5.61
N THR A 198 23.50 10.62 -5.84
CA THR A 198 23.50 9.84 -7.09
C THR A 198 22.24 8.99 -7.19
N ALA A 199 21.86 8.31 -6.11
CA ALA A 199 20.63 7.52 -6.07
C ALA A 199 19.39 8.37 -6.35
N LEU A 200 19.31 9.59 -5.79
CA LEU A 200 18.22 10.53 -6.05
C LEU A 200 18.12 10.88 -7.54
N ARG A 201 19.25 11.17 -8.19
CA ARG A 201 19.28 11.45 -9.65
C ARG A 201 18.76 10.26 -10.44
N THR A 202 19.22 9.05 -10.13
CA THR A 202 18.75 7.81 -10.78
C THR A 202 17.24 7.61 -10.60
N ILE A 203 16.72 7.83 -9.40
CA ILE A 203 15.29 7.77 -9.10
C ILE A 203 14.51 8.79 -9.94
N CYS A 204 14.93 10.06 -9.94
CA CYS A 204 14.24 11.09 -10.69
C CYS A 204 14.29 10.81 -12.21
N ASP A 205 15.42 10.36 -12.74
CA ASP A 205 15.56 9.99 -14.15
C ASP A 205 14.69 8.79 -14.53
N TRP A 206 14.57 7.78 -13.65
CA TRP A 206 13.67 6.65 -13.86
C TRP A 206 12.20 7.08 -13.82
N LEU A 207 11.78 7.93 -12.86
CA LEU A 207 10.42 8.46 -12.83
C LEU A 207 10.08 9.22 -14.12
N LEU A 208 11.03 9.98 -14.65
CA LEU A 208 10.90 10.68 -15.93
C LEU A 208 10.62 9.73 -17.10
N SER A 209 11.31 8.59 -17.15
CA SER A 209 11.11 7.60 -18.22
C SER A 209 9.81 6.81 -18.10
N HIS A 210 9.11 6.92 -16.97
CA HIS A 210 7.85 6.22 -16.68
C HIS A 210 6.62 7.13 -16.75
N GLN A 211 6.78 8.35 -17.27
CA GLN A 211 5.63 9.16 -17.66
C GLN A 211 4.92 8.50 -18.85
N LEU A 212 3.63 8.24 -18.70
CA LEU A 212 2.79 7.67 -19.76
C LEU A 212 2.54 8.69 -20.88
N ALA A 213 2.16 8.20 -22.05
CA ALA A 213 1.88 9.03 -23.22
C ALA A 213 0.77 10.06 -23.00
N ASN A 214 -0.17 9.79 -22.10
CA ASN A 214 -1.23 10.73 -21.69
C ASN A 214 -0.75 11.79 -20.67
N GLY A 215 0.53 11.79 -20.31
CA GLY A 215 1.15 12.71 -19.36
C GLY A 215 1.06 12.27 -17.90
N PHE A 216 0.35 11.17 -17.58
CA PHE A 216 0.26 10.64 -16.23
C PHE A 216 1.60 10.09 -15.74
N LEU A 217 1.88 10.29 -14.45
CA LEU A 217 3.02 9.68 -13.75
C LEU A 217 2.51 9.11 -12.45
N GLY A 218 2.38 7.79 -12.39
CA GLY A 218 1.82 7.08 -11.24
C GLY A 218 1.54 5.64 -11.62
N ASP A 219 1.04 4.90 -10.65
CA ASP A 219 0.53 3.55 -10.85
C ASP A 219 -0.94 3.63 -11.29
N TYR A 220 -1.35 2.65 -12.07
CA TYR A 220 -2.70 2.53 -12.62
C TYR A 220 -3.22 1.11 -12.41
N GLU A 221 -4.53 0.89 -12.54
CA GLU A 221 -5.14 -0.43 -12.48
C GLU A 221 -6.35 -0.54 -13.43
N PRO A 222 -6.80 -1.75 -13.79
CA PRO A 222 -8.11 -1.95 -14.39
C PRO A 222 -9.23 -1.44 -13.47
N GLY A 223 -10.19 -0.72 -14.03
CA GLY A 223 -11.33 -0.16 -13.32
C GLY A 223 -12.65 -0.29 -14.09
N ARG A 224 -13.72 0.34 -13.58
CA ARG A 224 -15.10 0.17 -14.10
C ARG A 224 -15.23 0.55 -15.58
N LYS A 225 -14.54 1.63 -15.98
CA LYS A 225 -14.59 2.20 -17.35
C LYS A 225 -13.19 2.27 -17.97
N GLY A 226 -12.48 1.14 -17.99
CA GLY A 226 -11.12 1.05 -18.52
C GLY A 226 -10.07 1.22 -17.43
N THR A 227 -8.92 1.82 -17.76
CA THR A 227 -7.81 1.98 -16.81
C THR A 227 -8.01 3.18 -15.88
N HIS A 228 -7.90 2.95 -14.57
CA HIS A 228 -7.87 3.99 -13.56
C HIS A 228 -6.44 4.44 -13.29
N PHE A 229 -6.19 5.75 -13.42
CA PHE A 229 -4.92 6.41 -13.13
C PHE A 229 -5.02 7.14 -11.79
N TYR A 230 -4.57 6.55 -10.69
CA TYR A 230 -4.87 7.07 -9.35
C TYR A 230 -3.95 8.21 -8.92
N TRP A 231 -4.51 9.35 -8.53
CA TRP A 231 -3.72 10.52 -8.15
C TRP A 231 -2.82 10.33 -6.93
N TYR A 232 -3.22 9.50 -5.96
CA TYR A 232 -2.39 9.24 -4.77
C TYR A 232 -1.03 8.63 -5.15
N THR A 233 -0.99 7.82 -6.21
CA THR A 233 0.23 7.19 -6.70
C THR A 233 1.17 8.20 -7.37
N SER A 234 0.63 9.32 -7.86
CA SER A 234 1.40 10.42 -8.46
C SER A 234 1.99 11.37 -7.42
N ALA A 235 1.34 11.53 -6.27
CA ALA A 235 1.68 12.54 -5.28
C ALA A 235 3.14 12.45 -4.81
N TYR A 236 3.62 11.25 -4.55
CA TYR A 236 4.96 10.99 -4.01
C TYR A 236 6.07 11.08 -5.07
N PRO A 237 5.92 10.51 -6.28
CA PRO A 237 6.79 10.78 -7.42
C PRO A 237 6.96 12.28 -7.68
N ILE A 238 5.86 13.05 -7.68
CA ILE A 238 5.89 14.49 -7.92
C ILE A 238 6.70 15.20 -6.85
N ARG A 239 6.47 14.88 -5.57
CA ARG A 239 7.24 15.46 -4.46
C ARG A 239 8.71 15.05 -4.49
N ALA A 240 9.02 13.82 -4.91
CA ALA A 240 10.39 13.37 -5.12
C ALA A 240 11.07 14.15 -6.25
N LEU A 241 10.37 14.42 -7.36
CA LEU A 241 10.88 15.25 -8.46
C LEU A 241 11.08 16.71 -8.04
N LEU A 242 10.21 17.28 -7.21
CA LEU A 242 10.39 18.63 -6.66
C LEU A 242 11.63 18.70 -5.76
N ALA A 243 11.81 17.73 -4.86
CA ALA A 243 12.99 17.66 -4.01
C ALA A 243 14.26 17.39 -4.84
N GLY A 244 14.17 16.55 -5.87
CA GLY A 244 15.21 16.31 -6.86
C GLY A 244 15.61 17.56 -7.61
N TYR A 245 14.65 18.37 -8.09
CA TYR A 245 14.91 19.67 -8.69
C TYR A 245 15.67 20.59 -7.74
N ASP A 246 15.22 20.71 -6.49
CA ASP A 246 15.82 21.62 -5.52
C ASP A 246 17.25 21.18 -5.13
N ILE A 247 17.53 19.88 -5.07
CA ILE A 247 18.86 19.34 -4.73
C ILE A 247 19.80 19.30 -5.94
N LEU A 248 19.30 18.95 -7.12
CA LEU A 248 20.10 18.61 -8.31
C LEU A 248 20.15 19.74 -9.34
N GLY A 249 19.22 20.71 -9.27
CA GLY A 249 19.14 21.87 -10.16
C GLY A 249 18.61 21.56 -11.57
N GLU A 250 18.06 20.37 -11.80
CA GLU A 250 17.68 19.91 -13.13
C GLU A 250 16.24 20.29 -13.50
N LYS A 251 16.10 21.29 -14.38
CA LYS A 251 14.80 21.83 -14.81
C LYS A 251 13.83 20.78 -15.38
N LYS A 252 14.36 19.72 -16.01
CA LYS A 252 13.56 18.62 -16.58
C LYS A 252 12.63 17.96 -15.56
N TYR A 253 13.02 17.92 -14.27
CA TYR A 253 12.19 17.39 -13.19
C TYR A 253 10.99 18.30 -12.91
N LEU A 254 11.24 19.61 -12.84
CA LEU A 254 10.21 20.61 -12.58
C LEU A 254 9.22 20.74 -13.76
N ASP A 255 9.71 20.63 -14.99
CA ASP A 255 8.88 20.74 -16.21
C ASP A 255 7.78 19.66 -16.25
N ILE A 256 8.09 18.42 -15.84
CA ILE A 256 7.10 17.35 -15.74
C ILE A 256 6.09 17.63 -14.65
N VAL A 257 6.56 18.05 -13.47
CA VAL A 257 5.68 18.39 -12.34
C VAL A 257 4.66 19.45 -12.78
N PHE A 258 5.09 20.52 -13.45
CA PHE A 258 4.16 21.54 -13.94
C PHE A 258 3.17 21.02 -14.96
N ARG A 259 3.57 20.14 -15.89
CA ARG A 259 2.61 19.54 -16.83
C ARG A 259 1.52 18.76 -16.11
N ILE A 260 1.88 17.99 -15.08
CA ILE A 260 0.93 17.19 -14.31
C ILE A 260 0.02 18.10 -13.46
N MET A 261 0.59 19.08 -12.76
CA MET A 261 -0.20 20.03 -11.94
C MET A 261 -1.12 20.92 -12.80
N ASP A 262 -0.68 21.32 -14.00
CA ASP A 262 -1.51 22.04 -14.96
C ASP A 262 -2.74 21.21 -15.36
N SER A 263 -2.61 19.88 -15.48
CA SER A 263 -3.73 18.97 -15.73
C SER A 263 -4.62 18.80 -14.50
N LEU A 264 -4.04 18.57 -13.32
CA LEU A 264 -4.78 18.44 -12.06
C LEU A 264 -5.69 19.66 -11.81
N VAL A 265 -5.14 20.87 -11.95
CA VAL A 265 -5.92 22.11 -11.75
C VAL A 265 -7.07 22.24 -12.73
N LYS A 266 -6.89 21.80 -13.99
CA LYS A 266 -7.97 21.78 -14.99
C LYS A 266 -9.05 20.74 -14.72
N GLU A 267 -8.73 19.71 -13.93
CA GLU A 267 -9.66 18.63 -13.57
C GLU A 267 -10.44 18.88 -12.28
N GLN A 268 -10.15 19.97 -11.56
CA GLN A 268 -10.88 20.32 -10.34
C GLN A 268 -12.37 20.52 -10.63
N LEU A 269 -13.21 19.92 -9.79
CA LEU A 269 -14.66 19.97 -9.91
C LEU A 269 -15.21 21.28 -9.32
N PRO A 270 -16.45 21.69 -9.68
CA PRO A 270 -17.04 22.94 -9.20
C PRO A 270 -17.21 23.04 -7.67
N ASN A 271 -17.24 21.91 -6.97
CA ASN A 271 -17.31 21.84 -5.51
C ASN A 271 -15.95 21.95 -4.81
N GLY A 272 -14.87 22.22 -5.55
CA GLY A 272 -13.50 22.29 -5.04
C GLY A 272 -12.78 20.94 -4.93
N ALA A 273 -13.49 19.81 -5.11
CA ALA A 273 -12.91 18.48 -5.05
C ALA A 273 -12.14 18.11 -6.33
N TRP A 274 -11.43 16.99 -6.26
CA TRP A 274 -11.03 16.21 -7.43
C TRP A 274 -11.70 14.85 -7.37
N GLN A 275 -11.68 14.15 -8.49
CA GLN A 275 -11.88 12.70 -8.47
C GLN A 275 -10.58 12.07 -7.96
N GLN A 276 -10.63 10.86 -7.41
CA GLN A 276 -9.45 10.07 -7.09
C GLN A 276 -8.61 9.71 -8.34
N ILE A 277 -9.24 9.73 -9.51
CA ILE A 277 -8.66 9.27 -10.79
C ILE A 277 -8.33 10.47 -11.70
N PHE A 278 -7.15 10.43 -12.33
CA PHE A 278 -6.76 11.30 -13.44
C PHE A 278 -7.59 10.99 -14.68
N ARG A 279 -8.36 11.99 -15.12
CA ARG A 279 -9.33 11.86 -16.22
C ARG A 279 -8.72 12.10 -17.59
N ASN A 280 -7.57 12.77 -17.64
CA ASN A 280 -7.04 13.39 -18.85
C ASN A 280 -8.06 14.27 -19.59
N LYS A 281 -8.96 14.92 -18.85
CA LYS A 281 -10.06 15.72 -19.42
C LYS A 281 -10.42 16.87 -18.48
N PRO A 282 -10.21 18.13 -18.89
CA PRO A 282 -10.60 19.29 -18.10
C PRO A 282 -12.09 19.29 -17.75
N THR A 283 -12.41 19.76 -16.55
CA THR A 283 -13.79 19.90 -16.05
C THR A 283 -14.66 20.74 -16.98
N ALA A 284 -14.09 21.79 -17.57
CA ALA A 284 -14.78 22.66 -18.53
C ALA A 284 -15.21 21.96 -19.84
N ARG A 285 -14.77 20.71 -20.07
CA ARG A 285 -15.15 19.91 -21.24
C ARG A 285 -16.06 18.72 -20.90
N LEU A 286 -16.50 18.60 -19.65
CA LEU A 286 -17.43 17.55 -19.25
C LEU A 286 -18.84 17.87 -19.75
N SER A 287 -19.53 16.84 -20.21
CA SER A 287 -20.97 16.87 -20.43
C SER A 287 -21.71 16.74 -19.11
N GLN A 288 -23.00 17.11 -19.13
CA GLN A 288 -23.88 16.95 -17.96
C GLN A 288 -23.91 15.49 -17.46
N GLN A 289 -23.98 14.53 -18.40
CA GLN A 289 -24.00 13.10 -18.07
C GLN A 289 -22.71 12.64 -17.39
N GLU A 290 -21.55 13.17 -17.81
CA GLU A 290 -20.27 12.86 -17.18
C GLU A 290 -20.18 13.44 -15.78
N PHE A 291 -20.71 14.65 -15.54
CA PHE A 291 -20.79 15.18 -14.18
C PHE A 291 -21.63 14.29 -13.27
N GLU A 292 -22.82 13.92 -13.71
CA GLU A 292 -23.73 13.06 -12.93
C GLU A 292 -23.09 11.71 -12.62
N ASP A 293 -22.40 11.10 -13.59
CA ASP A 293 -21.68 9.84 -13.39
C ASP A 293 -20.54 9.98 -12.38
N ILE A 294 -19.77 11.08 -12.45
CA ILE A 294 -18.69 11.36 -11.49
C ILE A 294 -19.24 11.43 -10.06
N TYR A 295 -20.27 12.25 -9.85
CA TYR A 295 -20.84 12.44 -8.51
C TYR A 295 -21.53 11.19 -7.96
N ALA A 296 -22.07 10.33 -8.84
CA ALA A 296 -22.78 9.13 -8.43
C ALA A 296 -21.86 7.92 -8.21
N HIS A 297 -20.71 7.85 -8.88
CA HIS A 297 -19.95 6.59 -8.96
C HIS A 297 -18.46 6.71 -8.68
N GLU A 298 -17.87 7.88 -8.87
CA GLU A 298 -16.44 8.07 -8.67
C GLU A 298 -16.13 8.52 -7.23
N TRP A 299 -14.91 8.25 -6.79
CA TRP A 299 -14.46 8.64 -5.45
C TRP A 299 -13.94 10.07 -5.47
N MET A 300 -14.34 10.84 -4.46
CA MET A 300 -13.82 12.18 -4.17
C MET A 300 -13.30 12.22 -2.73
N ASN A 301 -12.49 11.20 -2.39
CA ASN A 301 -12.11 10.89 -1.03
C ASN A 301 -10.86 11.64 -0.55
N LEU A 302 -10.83 12.01 0.72
CA LEU A 302 -9.76 12.85 1.28
C LEU A 302 -8.41 12.13 1.44
N ALA A 303 -8.41 10.82 1.72
CA ALA A 303 -7.16 10.07 1.84
C ALA A 303 -6.29 10.17 0.57
N ASP A 304 -6.88 9.96 -0.60
CA ASP A 304 -6.11 9.98 -1.85
C ASP A 304 -5.91 11.39 -2.38
N ILE A 305 -6.94 12.23 -2.30
CA ILE A 305 -6.89 13.59 -2.85
C ILE A 305 -6.02 14.50 -2.00
N GLY A 306 -6.02 14.35 -0.67
CA GLY A 306 -5.17 15.11 0.23
C GLY A 306 -3.66 14.94 -0.09
N CYS A 307 -3.26 13.74 -0.55
CA CYS A 307 -1.89 13.49 -0.99
C CYS A 307 -1.51 14.35 -2.20
N ILE A 308 -2.33 14.34 -3.25
CA ILE A 308 -2.04 15.10 -4.48
C ILE A 308 -2.24 16.61 -4.27
N ALA A 309 -3.17 17.02 -3.40
CA ALA A 309 -3.35 18.41 -2.99
C ALA A 309 -2.10 18.93 -2.25
N THR A 310 -1.50 18.12 -1.39
CA THR A 310 -0.20 18.42 -0.76
C THR A 310 0.88 18.63 -1.82
N ALA A 311 0.98 17.74 -2.82
CA ALA A 311 1.94 17.88 -3.91
C ALA A 311 1.72 19.17 -4.73
N LEU A 312 0.46 19.56 -4.99
CA LEU A 312 0.11 20.83 -5.64
C LEU A 312 0.58 22.04 -4.82
N GLY A 313 0.36 22.02 -3.51
CA GLY A 313 0.85 23.05 -2.60
C GLY A 313 2.37 23.14 -2.60
N MET A 314 3.07 22.00 -2.63
CA MET A 314 4.53 21.98 -2.73
C MET A 314 5.01 22.57 -4.06
N ALA A 315 4.36 22.22 -5.17
CA ALA A 315 4.71 22.72 -6.51
C ALA A 315 4.52 24.25 -6.65
N CYS A 316 3.57 24.82 -5.91
CA CYS A 316 3.29 26.26 -5.93
C CYS A 316 4.49 27.14 -5.57
N GLN A 317 5.39 26.68 -4.68
CA GLN A 317 6.60 27.43 -4.31
C GLN A 317 7.59 27.61 -5.48
N TYR A 318 7.57 26.69 -6.43
CA TYR A 318 8.46 26.70 -7.59
C TYR A 318 7.82 27.37 -8.81
N ALA A 319 6.49 27.55 -8.80
CA ALA A 319 5.75 28.11 -9.91
C ALA A 319 5.95 29.65 -10.01
N ALA A 320 6.10 30.13 -11.24
CA ALA A 320 5.96 31.55 -11.57
C ALA A 320 4.49 31.86 -11.94
N GLU A 321 4.15 33.15 -12.04
CA GLU A 321 2.85 33.55 -12.57
C GLU A 321 2.71 33.15 -14.05
N PRO A 322 1.50 32.76 -14.51
CA PRO A 322 0.23 32.71 -13.77
C PRO A 322 0.00 31.39 -12.99
N ARG A 323 0.90 30.40 -13.11
CA ARG A 323 0.72 29.08 -12.49
C ARG A 323 0.61 29.17 -10.97
N LYS A 324 1.44 29.98 -10.34
CA LYS A 324 1.44 30.15 -8.88
C LYS A 324 0.07 30.54 -8.36
N SER A 325 -0.55 31.58 -8.94
CA SER A 325 -1.91 31.97 -8.59
C SER A 325 -2.95 30.88 -8.86
N LEU A 326 -2.85 30.18 -10.00
CA LEU A 326 -3.78 29.11 -10.35
C LEU A 326 -3.69 27.91 -9.39
N TYR A 327 -2.47 27.50 -9.04
CA TYR A 327 -2.23 26.38 -8.13
C TYR A 327 -2.66 26.73 -6.72
N GLY A 328 -2.31 27.93 -6.25
CA GLY A 328 -2.74 28.44 -4.95
C GLY A 328 -4.27 28.52 -4.83
N ALA A 329 -4.95 29.05 -5.85
CA ALA A 329 -6.40 29.14 -5.87
C ALA A 329 -7.07 27.76 -5.90
N ALA A 330 -6.54 26.80 -6.65
CA ALA A 330 -7.07 25.45 -6.69
C ALA A 330 -6.92 24.73 -5.34
N LEU A 331 -5.74 24.80 -4.72
CA LEU A 331 -5.53 24.23 -3.37
C LEU A 331 -6.43 24.91 -2.34
N GLN A 332 -6.57 26.24 -2.41
CA GLN A 332 -7.45 26.97 -1.51
C GLN A 332 -8.91 26.52 -1.66
N ARG A 333 -9.43 26.39 -2.88
CA ARG A 333 -10.80 25.87 -3.10
C ARG A 333 -10.98 24.48 -2.53
N PHE A 334 -9.99 23.60 -2.70
CA PHE A 334 -10.06 22.27 -2.10
C PHE A 334 -10.17 22.34 -0.56
N CYS A 335 -9.31 23.11 0.09
CA CYS A 335 -9.35 23.23 1.55
C CYS A 335 -10.61 23.95 2.07
N ASP A 336 -10.97 25.10 1.50
CA ASP A 336 -12.07 25.95 1.96
C ASP A 336 -13.45 25.42 1.56
N GLU A 337 -13.61 24.84 0.36
CA GLU A 337 -14.91 24.45 -0.20
C GLU A 337 -15.19 22.94 -0.11
N TRP A 338 -14.15 22.10 -0.01
CA TRP A 338 -14.31 20.65 0.07
C TRP A 338 -13.89 20.07 1.42
N ALA A 339 -12.58 20.05 1.69
CA ALA A 339 -12.00 19.23 2.75
C ALA A 339 -12.46 19.63 4.16
N VAL A 340 -12.47 20.93 4.50
CA VAL A 340 -12.76 21.38 5.87
C VAL A 340 -14.14 20.96 6.38
N LYS A 341 -15.11 20.72 5.47
CA LYS A 341 -16.47 20.27 5.81
C LYS A 341 -16.50 18.87 6.42
N TRP A 342 -15.44 18.10 6.22
CA TRP A 342 -15.30 16.72 6.65
C TRP A 342 -14.45 16.57 7.92
N GLN A 343 -13.94 17.68 8.48
CA GLN A 343 -13.30 17.69 9.79
C GLN A 343 -14.36 17.61 10.90
N GLN A 344 -14.22 16.60 11.76
CA GLN A 344 -15.07 16.37 12.91
C GLN A 344 -14.66 17.25 14.10
N PRO A 345 -15.54 17.45 15.11
CA PRO A 345 -15.23 18.23 16.30
C PRO A 345 -13.98 17.75 17.06
N SER A 346 -13.65 16.46 16.97
CA SER A 346 -12.44 15.86 17.54
C SER A 346 -11.14 16.35 16.88
N GLY A 347 -11.23 16.92 15.67
CA GLY A 347 -10.10 17.24 14.80
C GLY A 347 -9.80 16.20 13.72
N GLY A 348 -10.31 14.97 13.87
CA GLY A 348 -10.22 13.91 12.86
C GLY A 348 -11.01 14.24 11.60
N PHE A 349 -10.62 13.70 10.46
CA PHE A 349 -11.35 13.82 9.20
C PHE A 349 -12.02 12.50 8.83
N SER A 350 -13.22 12.59 8.27
CA SER A 350 -13.81 11.48 7.52
C SER A 350 -13.24 11.39 6.10
N ASN A 351 -13.56 10.31 5.37
CA ASN A 351 -13.04 10.13 4.01
C ASN A 351 -13.85 10.86 2.91
N ALA A 352 -14.79 11.73 3.26
CA ALA A 352 -15.66 12.45 2.33
C ALA A 352 -16.56 11.53 1.48
N MET A 353 -16.53 11.66 0.15
CA MET A 353 -17.47 10.97 -0.73
C MET A 353 -16.80 9.80 -1.45
N GLU A 354 -17.45 8.63 -1.38
CA GLU A 354 -17.07 7.41 -2.08
C GLU A 354 -18.24 6.89 -2.89
N SER A 355 -18.12 6.93 -4.22
CA SER A 355 -19.17 6.44 -5.13
C SER A 355 -20.56 6.99 -4.77
N GLY A 356 -20.64 8.31 -4.60
CA GLY A 356 -21.88 9.01 -4.25
C GLY A 356 -22.35 8.85 -2.80
N VAL A 357 -21.63 8.11 -1.96
CA VAL A 357 -21.95 7.90 -0.54
C VAL A 357 -21.03 8.74 0.35
N ALA A 358 -21.62 9.53 1.23
CA ALA A 358 -20.88 10.26 2.26
C ALA A 358 -20.39 9.28 3.34
N ARG A 359 -19.09 9.31 3.63
CA ARG A 359 -18.47 8.67 4.77
C ARG A 359 -18.40 9.66 5.91
N THR A 360 -18.91 9.27 7.07
CA THR A 360 -19.04 10.16 8.23
C THR A 360 -18.07 9.83 9.35
N GLU A 361 -17.54 8.62 9.33
CA GLU A 361 -16.63 8.07 10.32
C GLU A 361 -15.24 8.68 10.14
N GLU A 362 -14.55 8.90 11.25
CA GLU A 362 -13.16 9.35 11.23
C GLU A 362 -12.27 8.27 10.59
N TYR A 363 -11.32 8.72 9.77
CA TYR A 363 -10.37 7.85 9.09
C TYR A 363 -8.96 8.38 9.28
N SER A 364 -8.06 7.55 9.84
CA SER A 364 -6.69 7.95 10.19
C SER A 364 -5.89 8.45 8.97
N THR A 365 -6.01 7.79 7.82
CA THR A 365 -5.28 8.18 6.60
C THR A 365 -5.78 9.51 6.07
N ALA A 366 -7.09 9.71 5.95
CA ALA A 366 -7.67 10.99 5.55
C ALA A 366 -7.26 12.12 6.50
N THR A 367 -7.28 11.86 7.81
CA THR A 367 -6.85 12.84 8.81
C THR A 367 -5.39 13.26 8.61
N ALA A 368 -4.50 12.32 8.36
CA ALA A 368 -3.09 12.59 8.17
C ALA A 368 -2.79 13.33 6.84
N THR A 369 -3.46 12.95 5.75
CA THR A 369 -3.27 13.59 4.44
C THR A 369 -3.82 14.99 4.41
N GLU A 370 -4.93 15.26 5.10
CA GLU A 370 -5.46 16.61 5.26
C GLU A 370 -4.59 17.47 6.19
N ALA A 371 -3.99 16.90 7.25
CA ALA A 371 -2.99 17.61 8.03
C ALA A 371 -1.83 18.12 7.15
N ALA A 372 -1.36 17.31 6.19
CA ALA A 372 -0.36 17.71 5.21
C ALA A 372 -0.88 18.78 4.23
N ALA A 373 -2.08 18.61 3.68
CA ALA A 373 -2.64 19.51 2.67
C ALA A 373 -2.92 20.92 3.23
N PHE A 374 -3.54 21.00 4.41
CA PHE A 374 -3.76 22.27 5.10
C PHE A 374 -2.45 22.95 5.51
N THR A 375 -1.44 22.16 5.93
CA THR A 375 -0.10 22.71 6.17
C THR A 375 0.52 23.25 4.88
N ALA A 376 0.38 22.54 3.75
CA ALA A 376 0.87 23.01 2.45
C ALA A 376 0.24 24.35 2.06
N LEU A 377 -1.07 24.52 2.28
CA LEU A 377 -1.77 25.78 2.04
C LEU A 377 -1.34 26.89 2.99
N PHE A 378 -1.13 26.59 4.27
CA PHE A 378 -0.53 27.53 5.23
C PHE A 378 0.84 28.02 4.75
N ILE A 379 1.69 27.13 4.22
CA ILE A 379 3.01 27.54 3.74
C ILE A 379 2.90 28.57 2.61
N GLN A 380 1.91 28.44 1.72
CA GLN A 380 1.68 29.38 0.62
C GLN A 380 1.11 30.71 1.11
N THR A 381 0.08 30.66 1.97
CA THR A 381 -0.75 31.82 2.31
C THR A 381 -0.28 32.56 3.56
N LYS A 382 0.43 31.86 4.45
CA LYS A 382 0.75 32.27 5.83
C LYS A 382 -0.49 32.55 6.70
N ASP A 383 -1.68 32.16 6.25
CA ASP A 383 -2.91 32.31 7.03
C ASP A 383 -2.99 31.20 8.09
N LYS A 384 -2.86 31.60 9.36
CA LYS A 384 -2.88 30.67 10.50
C LYS A 384 -4.19 29.89 10.64
N LYS A 385 -5.29 30.28 9.97
CA LYS A 385 -6.52 29.49 10.00
C LYS A 385 -6.31 28.08 9.46
N TYR A 386 -5.49 27.92 8.41
CA TYR A 386 -5.20 26.60 7.82
C TYR A 386 -4.29 25.77 8.70
N LEU A 387 -3.27 26.40 9.30
CA LEU A 387 -2.40 25.71 10.25
C LEU A 387 -3.19 25.18 11.47
N LYS A 388 -4.15 25.95 11.98
CA LYS A 388 -5.03 25.49 13.07
C LYS A 388 -5.86 24.26 12.70
N VAL A 389 -6.33 24.15 11.45
CA VAL A 389 -7.03 22.94 10.98
C VAL A 389 -6.09 21.74 10.99
N ALA A 390 -4.87 21.91 10.49
CA ALA A 390 -3.84 20.87 10.48
C ALA A 390 -3.39 20.46 11.90
N GLU A 391 -3.25 21.42 12.81
CA GLU A 391 -2.90 21.19 14.22
C GLU A 391 -3.99 20.38 14.94
N LYS A 392 -5.28 20.64 14.67
CA LYS A 392 -6.37 19.81 15.21
C LYS A 392 -6.30 18.35 14.73
N ALA A 393 -6.02 18.14 13.45
CA ALA A 393 -5.81 16.79 12.91
C ALA A 393 -4.59 16.10 13.54
N ALA A 394 -3.49 16.82 13.74
CA ALA A 394 -2.31 16.29 14.41
C ALA A 394 -2.56 15.98 15.90
N HIS A 395 -3.33 16.82 16.61
CA HIS A 395 -3.77 16.53 17.98
C HIS A 395 -4.59 15.26 18.03
N PHE A 396 -5.61 15.13 17.16
CA PHE A 396 -6.39 13.89 17.04
C PHE A 396 -5.50 12.66 16.87
N MET A 397 -4.58 12.67 15.90
CA MET A 397 -3.70 11.52 15.64
C MET A 397 -2.80 11.20 16.83
N THR A 398 -2.27 12.22 17.50
CA THR A 398 -1.34 12.05 18.63
C THR A 398 -2.02 11.73 19.96
N ASP A 399 -3.30 12.08 20.12
CA ASP A 399 -4.12 11.65 21.28
C ASP A 399 -4.44 10.15 21.22
N HIS A 400 -4.46 9.59 20.02
CA HIS A 400 -4.81 8.19 19.80
C HIS A 400 -3.60 7.34 19.43
N TRP A 401 -2.52 7.44 20.22
CA TRP A 401 -1.31 6.64 20.04
C TRP A 401 -0.94 5.86 21.30
N ASN A 402 -0.73 4.55 21.18
CA ASN A 402 -0.40 3.70 22.31
C ASN A 402 1.10 3.75 22.64
N GLN A 403 1.42 3.62 23.93
CA GLN A 403 2.81 3.60 24.39
C GLN A 403 3.60 2.38 23.90
N ASP A 404 2.91 1.31 23.48
CA ASP A 404 3.53 0.14 22.85
C ASP A 404 4.05 0.42 21.43
N GLY A 405 3.78 1.62 20.90
CA GLY A 405 4.24 2.11 19.60
C GLY A 405 3.19 2.09 18.49
N ARG A 406 2.04 1.46 18.72
CA ARG A 406 0.98 1.34 17.72
C ARG A 406 0.02 2.54 17.74
N PRO A 407 -0.25 3.20 16.60
CA PRO A 407 -1.35 4.16 16.53
C PRO A 407 -2.69 3.42 16.68
N THR A 408 -3.70 4.14 17.13
CA THR A 408 -5.08 3.66 17.06
C THR A 408 -5.55 3.72 15.62
N TRP A 409 -6.13 2.62 15.16
CA TRP A 409 -6.63 2.45 13.81
C TRP A 409 -8.08 2.92 13.76
N PHE A 410 -8.30 4.11 13.19
CA PHE A 410 -9.62 4.54 12.73
C PHE A 410 -9.69 4.13 11.26
N ASN A 411 -10.34 3.00 11.02
CA ASN A 411 -10.26 2.27 9.77
C ASN A 411 -11.14 2.88 8.67
N HIS A 412 -10.82 2.54 7.42
CA HIS A 412 -11.64 2.90 6.26
C HIS A 412 -13.00 2.20 6.31
N ALA A 413 -14.09 2.91 5.99
CA ALA A 413 -15.45 2.38 6.01
C ALA A 413 -15.58 1.13 5.12
N GLY A 414 -16.11 0.04 5.68
CA GLY A 414 -16.29 -1.24 4.99
C GLY A 414 -15.19 -2.28 5.19
N THR A 415 -14.04 -1.93 5.81
CA THR A 415 -13.01 -2.93 6.18
C THR A 415 -13.29 -3.53 7.57
N LYS A 416 -13.62 -2.69 8.56
CA LYS A 416 -13.80 -3.04 9.99
C LYS A 416 -14.68 -1.99 10.72
N GLU A 417 -15.77 -1.55 10.10
CA GLU A 417 -16.58 -0.41 10.56
C GLU A 417 -16.93 -0.49 12.07
N GLY A 418 -16.56 0.53 12.83
CA GLY A 418 -16.77 0.61 14.28
C GLY A 418 -15.70 -0.06 15.15
N LEU A 419 -14.71 -0.75 14.57
CA LEU A 419 -13.61 -1.37 15.33
C LEU A 419 -12.43 -0.41 15.46
N VAL A 420 -12.22 0.07 16.68
CA VAL A 420 -11.05 0.87 17.06
C VAL A 420 -9.99 -0.08 17.63
N LEU A 421 -8.99 -0.44 16.82
CA LEU A 421 -7.95 -1.41 17.19
C LEU A 421 -6.55 -0.77 17.11
N PRO A 422 -5.57 -1.22 17.89
CA PRO A 422 -4.19 -0.77 17.67
C PRO A 422 -3.66 -1.32 16.33
N GLN A 423 -3.31 -0.43 15.40
CA GLN A 423 -2.77 -0.81 14.10
C GLN A 423 -1.37 -1.42 14.24
N PRO A 424 -1.07 -2.55 13.61
CA PRO A 424 0.31 -3.06 13.56
C PRO A 424 1.25 -2.03 12.90
N VAL A 425 2.39 -1.70 13.54
CA VAL A 425 3.31 -0.68 13.01
C VAL A 425 3.97 -1.06 11.68
N HIS A 426 3.97 -2.36 11.34
CA HIS A 426 4.47 -2.88 10.08
C HIS A 426 3.43 -2.86 8.96
N TYR A 427 2.23 -2.35 9.22
CA TYR A 427 1.21 -2.09 8.21
C TYR A 427 1.50 -0.74 7.54
N PHE A 428 2.58 -0.72 6.77
CA PHE A 428 3.17 0.46 6.16
C PHE A 428 2.28 1.14 5.14
N GLY A 429 1.37 0.37 4.52
CA GLY A 429 0.38 0.85 3.56
C GLY A 429 -0.42 2.04 4.07
N GLU A 430 -0.69 2.12 5.37
CA GLU A 430 -1.34 3.28 5.99
C GLU A 430 -0.39 4.10 6.88
N ALA A 431 0.50 3.42 7.63
CA ALA A 431 1.36 4.08 8.62
C ALA A 431 2.27 5.17 8.02
N PHE A 432 2.65 5.04 6.74
CA PHE A 432 3.43 6.07 6.06
C PHE A 432 2.71 7.43 6.05
N TYR A 433 1.40 7.46 5.81
CA TYR A 433 0.66 8.73 5.71
C TYR A 433 0.68 9.50 7.03
N TYR A 434 0.72 8.78 8.16
CA TYR A 434 0.77 9.39 9.49
C TYR A 434 2.10 10.10 9.72
N ILE A 435 3.19 9.52 9.20
CA ILE A 435 4.54 10.12 9.19
C ILE A 435 4.54 11.39 8.38
N ASP A 436 4.03 11.32 7.17
CA ASP A 436 4.00 12.46 6.27
C ASP A 436 3.18 13.62 6.84
N GLY A 437 1.94 13.34 7.28
CA GLY A 437 1.04 14.32 7.89
C GLY A 437 1.59 14.97 9.15
N LEU A 438 2.00 14.15 10.13
CA LEU A 438 2.50 14.66 11.42
C LEU A 438 3.80 15.46 11.27
N PHE A 439 4.73 15.01 10.43
CA PHE A 439 5.98 15.77 10.25
C PHE A 439 5.81 17.01 9.38
N MET A 440 4.85 17.03 8.43
CA MET A 440 4.45 18.29 7.80
C MET A 440 4.00 19.31 8.86
N VAL A 441 3.11 18.93 9.79
CA VAL A 441 2.68 19.84 10.87
C VAL A 441 3.83 20.20 11.82
N TYR A 442 4.61 19.23 12.27
CA TYR A 442 5.73 19.42 13.21
C TYR A 442 6.69 20.53 12.76
N HIS A 443 7.02 20.57 11.46
CA HIS A 443 7.98 21.53 10.90
C HIS A 443 7.43 22.94 10.73
N HIS A 444 6.12 23.15 10.91
CA HIS A 444 5.46 24.44 10.66
C HIS A 444 4.63 24.96 11.82
N THR A 445 4.22 24.12 12.77
CA THR A 445 3.49 24.54 13.96
C THR A 445 4.35 25.42 14.88
N GLU A 446 3.69 26.38 15.53
CA GLU A 446 4.27 27.17 16.61
C GLU A 446 3.93 26.58 18.00
N ASP A 447 2.98 25.64 18.07
CA ASP A 447 2.55 24.93 19.28
C ASP A 447 3.65 23.99 19.76
N GLN A 448 4.35 24.39 20.82
CA GLN A 448 5.43 23.59 21.40
C GLN A 448 4.90 22.32 22.08
N ALA A 449 3.73 22.37 22.69
CA ALA A 449 3.14 21.19 23.32
C ALA A 449 2.82 20.12 22.28
N LEU A 450 2.28 20.52 21.12
CA LEU A 450 2.07 19.61 20.00
C LEU A 450 3.41 19.05 19.46
N LYS A 451 4.46 19.87 19.33
CA LYS A 451 5.79 19.36 18.91
C LYS A 451 6.34 18.30 19.85
N GLU A 452 6.31 18.58 21.15
CA GLU A 452 6.75 17.64 22.18
C GLU A 452 5.93 16.34 22.13
N LYS A 453 4.62 16.46 21.95
CA LYS A 453 3.71 15.31 21.82
C LYS A 453 4.00 14.48 20.57
N ILE A 454 4.23 15.10 19.41
CA ILE A 454 4.65 14.42 18.17
C ILE A 454 5.98 13.67 18.41
N GLY A 455 6.97 14.33 19.01
CA GLY A 455 8.24 13.69 19.35
C GLY A 455 8.05 12.48 20.29
N LYS A 456 7.16 12.59 21.27
CA LYS A 456 6.84 11.51 22.21
C LYS A 456 6.20 10.30 21.52
N VAL A 457 5.16 10.51 20.70
CA VAL A 457 4.49 9.39 20.01
C VAL A 457 5.39 8.71 19.00
N TYR A 458 6.31 9.44 18.35
CA TYR A 458 7.32 8.81 17.49
C TYR A 458 8.41 8.08 18.28
N GLY A 459 8.75 8.56 19.48
CA GLY A 459 9.55 7.79 20.42
C GLY A 459 8.90 6.44 20.74
N TRP A 460 7.59 6.43 21.03
CA TRP A 460 6.84 5.19 21.20
C TRP A 460 6.81 4.35 19.93
N ASN A 461 6.52 4.96 18.77
CA ASN A 461 6.42 4.23 17.51
C ASN A 461 7.74 3.54 17.12
N ILE A 462 8.88 4.15 17.43
CA ILE A 462 10.19 3.58 17.13
C ILE A 462 10.60 2.53 18.17
N HIS A 463 10.45 2.83 19.46
CA HIS A 463 11.05 2.04 20.56
C HIS A 463 10.08 1.19 21.39
N GLY A 464 8.78 1.40 21.28
CA GLY A 464 7.78 0.68 22.07
C GLY A 464 7.87 -0.83 21.86
N ASP A 465 7.29 -1.61 22.76
CA ASP A 465 7.37 -3.08 22.75
C ASP A 465 6.78 -3.73 21.48
N LYS A 466 6.01 -2.96 20.70
CA LYS A 466 5.49 -3.31 19.38
C LYS A 466 5.86 -2.26 18.32
N GLY A 467 6.95 -1.54 18.54
CA GLY A 467 7.46 -0.46 17.70
C GLY A 467 8.30 -0.94 16.53
N LEU A 468 8.71 0.00 15.69
CA LEU A 468 9.40 -0.24 14.43
C LEU A 468 10.73 -0.99 14.61
N LEU A 469 11.52 -0.67 15.65
CA LEU A 469 12.78 -1.36 15.90
C LEU A 469 12.59 -2.81 16.38
N VAL A 470 11.52 -3.07 17.15
CA VAL A 470 11.18 -4.44 17.57
C VAL A 470 10.83 -5.30 16.36
N HIS A 471 10.00 -4.78 15.45
CA HIS A 471 9.63 -5.50 14.22
C HIS A 471 10.77 -5.58 13.20
N LEU A 472 11.73 -4.65 13.23
CA LEU A 472 12.94 -4.74 12.41
C LEU A 472 13.85 -5.87 12.91
N GLY A 473 14.00 -6.02 14.23
CA GLY A 473 14.87 -7.01 14.84
C GLY A 473 16.33 -6.82 14.44
N GLN A 474 16.97 -7.91 13.98
CA GLN A 474 18.36 -7.89 13.50
C GLN A 474 18.49 -7.73 11.98
N ASN A 475 17.37 -7.50 11.29
CA ASN A 475 17.35 -7.42 9.83
C ASN A 475 17.84 -6.06 9.33
N ALA A 476 18.28 -6.00 8.08
CA ALA A 476 18.61 -4.73 7.43
C ALA A 476 17.36 -3.92 7.02
N TRP A 477 16.23 -4.60 6.89
CA TRP A 477 14.93 -4.03 6.53
C TRP A 477 13.81 -4.87 7.16
N TRP A 478 12.60 -4.33 7.25
CA TRP A 478 11.45 -5.10 7.71
C TRP A 478 11.13 -6.27 6.76
N PRO A 479 10.59 -7.39 7.25
CA PRO A 479 10.16 -8.51 6.42
C PRO A 479 9.25 -8.06 5.28
N LEU A 480 9.45 -8.66 4.10
CA LEU A 480 8.59 -8.40 2.94
C LEU A 480 7.17 -8.89 3.22
N GLN A 481 6.21 -8.10 2.78
CA GLN A 481 4.77 -8.37 2.80
C GLN A 481 4.27 -8.34 1.36
N ASP A 482 3.07 -7.82 1.12
CA ASP A 482 2.56 -7.51 -0.21
C ASP A 482 3.21 -6.26 -0.83
N ALA A 483 3.04 -6.09 -2.14
CA ALA A 483 3.55 -4.94 -2.89
C ALA A 483 3.00 -3.59 -2.39
N TRP A 484 1.78 -3.57 -1.85
CA TRP A 484 1.19 -2.37 -1.28
C TRP A 484 1.99 -1.91 -0.06
N ASN A 485 2.21 -2.76 0.94
CA ASN A 485 3.02 -2.46 2.11
C ASN A 485 4.50 -2.23 1.76
N ASN A 486 5.09 -3.10 0.93
CA ASN A 486 6.50 -3.03 0.54
C ASN A 486 6.83 -1.67 -0.09
N SER A 487 5.96 -1.15 -0.96
CA SER A 487 6.17 0.15 -1.60
C SER A 487 6.26 1.31 -0.59
N LYS A 488 5.45 1.32 0.47
CA LYS A 488 5.45 2.38 1.49
C LYS A 488 6.58 2.23 2.50
N THR A 489 7.13 1.02 2.68
CA THR A 489 8.30 0.81 3.56
C THR A 489 9.46 1.73 3.18
N ALA A 490 9.61 2.03 1.89
CA ALA A 490 10.65 2.91 1.36
C ALA A 490 10.56 4.36 1.88
N GLY A 491 9.38 4.79 2.34
CA GLY A 491 9.14 6.08 2.97
C GLY A 491 9.32 6.09 4.50
N MET A 492 9.37 4.91 5.14
CA MET A 492 9.48 4.80 6.60
C MET A 492 10.79 5.34 7.22
N PRO A 493 11.94 5.40 6.51
CA PRO A 493 13.12 6.09 7.02
C PRO A 493 12.87 7.55 7.42
N LEU A 494 11.82 8.20 6.89
CA LEU A 494 11.43 9.54 7.29
C LEU A 494 11.07 9.64 8.78
N ALA A 495 10.48 8.62 9.39
CA ALA A 495 10.22 8.62 10.83
C ALA A 495 11.53 8.72 11.63
N PHE A 496 12.51 7.90 11.27
CA PHE A 496 13.82 7.87 11.92
C PHE A 496 14.63 9.14 11.66
N LEU A 497 14.63 9.63 10.42
CA LEU A 497 15.35 10.86 10.04
C LEU A 497 14.82 12.10 10.78
N ASN A 498 13.50 12.18 11.00
CA ASN A 498 12.92 13.27 11.78
C ASN A 498 13.18 13.08 13.28
N TYR A 499 13.02 11.86 13.81
CA TYR A 499 13.25 11.58 15.22
C TYR A 499 14.71 11.78 15.64
N GLN A 500 15.68 11.42 14.79
CA GLN A 500 17.12 11.65 15.00
C GLN A 500 17.47 13.12 15.25
N ARG A 501 16.65 14.06 14.76
CA ARG A 501 16.82 15.51 14.97
C ARG A 501 16.26 15.96 16.33
N MET A 502 15.37 15.18 16.91
CA MET A 502 14.72 15.45 18.19
C MET A 502 15.51 14.83 19.34
N VAL A 503 16.00 13.61 19.13
CA VAL A 503 16.64 12.79 20.15
C VAL A 503 17.90 12.14 19.59
N LYS A 504 19.01 12.22 20.32
CA LYS A 504 20.22 11.47 20.01
C LYS A 504 20.02 10.02 20.40
N ASP A 505 19.94 9.14 19.42
CA ASP A 505 19.69 7.71 19.64
C ASP A 505 20.59 6.86 18.72
N PRO A 506 21.54 6.09 19.29
CA PRO A 506 22.45 5.26 18.49
C PRO A 506 21.76 4.15 17.66
N ALA A 507 20.61 3.63 18.09
CA ALA A 507 19.87 2.63 17.34
C ALA A 507 19.20 3.26 16.11
N VAL A 508 18.68 4.48 16.26
CA VAL A 508 18.15 5.29 15.17
C VAL A 508 19.25 5.68 14.18
N ASP A 509 20.40 6.16 14.67
CA ASP A 509 21.57 6.49 13.85
C ASP A 509 22.04 5.28 13.03
N ARG A 510 22.10 4.10 13.66
CA ARG A 510 22.47 2.85 13.01
C ARG A 510 21.47 2.49 11.93
N PHE A 511 20.16 2.56 12.21
CA PHE A 511 19.14 2.26 11.22
C PHE A 511 19.21 3.22 10.02
N VAL A 512 19.31 4.53 10.26
CA VAL A 512 19.42 5.54 9.18
C VAL A 512 20.62 5.25 8.27
N SER A 513 21.76 4.86 8.85
CA SER A 513 22.96 4.47 8.09
C SER A 513 22.74 3.23 7.21
N ILE A 514 22.08 2.20 7.74
CA ILE A 514 21.73 0.98 7.01
C ILE A 514 20.71 1.30 5.91
N ALA A 515 19.66 2.04 6.24
CA ALA A 515 18.58 2.38 5.33
C ALA A 515 19.08 3.20 4.13
N LYS A 516 19.99 4.14 4.37
CA LYS A 516 20.67 4.89 3.31
C LYS A 516 21.39 3.96 2.34
N ARG A 517 22.17 3.02 2.86
CA ARG A 517 22.92 2.04 2.04
C ARG A 517 22.01 1.08 1.29
N PHE A 518 20.91 0.68 1.92
CA PHE A 518 19.90 -0.17 1.32
C PHE A 518 19.22 0.51 0.14
N LEU A 519 18.63 1.69 0.37
CA LEU A 519 17.87 2.42 -0.66
C LEU A 519 18.73 2.95 -1.81
N CYS A 520 20.00 3.27 -1.55
CA CYS A 520 20.92 3.74 -2.59
C CYS A 520 21.54 2.61 -3.43
N THR A 521 21.29 1.35 -3.10
CA THR A 521 21.77 0.19 -3.87
C THR A 521 20.60 -0.47 -4.58
N ARG A 522 20.56 -0.34 -5.91
CA ARG A 522 19.48 -0.85 -6.77
C ARG A 522 19.14 -2.32 -6.52
N GLU A 523 20.16 -3.18 -6.38
CA GLU A 523 19.99 -4.62 -6.13
C GLU A 523 19.21 -4.92 -4.82
N PHE A 524 19.31 -4.04 -3.82
CA PHE A 524 18.59 -4.17 -2.56
C PHE A 524 17.22 -3.49 -2.64
N SER A 525 17.18 -2.26 -3.15
CA SER A 525 15.96 -1.46 -3.21
C SER A 525 14.89 -2.07 -4.12
N GLN A 526 15.27 -2.76 -5.20
CA GLN A 526 14.32 -3.44 -6.10
C GLN A 526 13.50 -4.53 -5.42
N ARG A 527 13.98 -5.08 -4.29
CA ARG A 527 13.23 -6.06 -3.47
C ARG A 527 11.99 -5.43 -2.81
N LEU A 528 11.94 -4.09 -2.73
CA LEU A 528 10.80 -3.31 -2.24
C LEU A 528 9.88 -2.78 -3.36
N GLY A 529 10.14 -3.15 -4.62
CA GLY A 529 9.43 -2.60 -5.78
C GLY A 529 9.99 -1.26 -6.28
N ILE A 530 11.17 -0.83 -5.84
CA ILE A 530 11.76 0.45 -6.30
C ILE A 530 12.43 0.27 -7.66
N MET A 531 12.04 1.05 -8.67
CA MET A 531 12.58 1.01 -10.04
C MET A 531 12.60 -0.40 -10.65
N VAL A 532 11.48 -1.10 -10.51
CA VAL A 532 11.24 -2.43 -11.09
C VAL A 532 10.35 -2.28 -12.32
N GLU A 533 10.61 -3.12 -13.31
CA GLU A 533 9.84 -3.18 -14.56
C GLU A 533 8.83 -4.32 -14.47
N ASP A 534 7.68 -4.15 -15.13
CA ASP A 534 6.59 -5.13 -15.09
C ASP A 534 6.90 -6.39 -15.89
N ALA A 535 6.21 -7.46 -15.52
CA ALA A 535 6.15 -8.70 -16.29
C ALA A 535 5.29 -8.50 -17.53
N GLU A 536 5.58 -9.23 -18.61
CA GLU A 536 4.55 -9.46 -19.64
C GLU A 536 3.48 -10.42 -19.07
N VAL A 537 2.38 -9.88 -18.55
CA VAL A 537 1.21 -10.63 -18.07
C VAL A 537 -0.07 -10.28 -18.85
N PRO A 538 -1.07 -11.19 -18.91
CA PRO A 538 -2.26 -11.05 -19.79
C PRO A 538 -3.17 -9.82 -19.58
N TRP A 539 -2.91 -8.98 -18.59
CA TRP A 539 -3.88 -8.03 -18.04
C TRP A 539 -3.64 -6.61 -18.55
N GLY A 540 -2.63 -6.46 -19.42
CA GLY A 540 -2.01 -5.17 -19.68
C GLY A 540 -1.14 -4.72 -18.49
N GLY A 541 -0.46 -3.59 -18.65
CA GLY A 541 0.42 -3.06 -17.59
C GLY A 541 -0.32 -2.72 -16.29
N HIS A 542 0.46 -2.73 -15.20
CA HIS A 542 0.16 -2.41 -13.81
C HIS A 542 -1.21 -2.80 -13.26
N SER A 543 -1.21 -3.92 -12.57
CA SER A 543 -2.23 -4.37 -11.62
C SER A 543 -1.51 -4.62 -10.29
N LEU A 544 -2.18 -4.49 -9.14
CA LEU A 544 -1.61 -4.77 -7.80
C LEU A 544 -1.03 -6.20 -7.65
N GLN A 545 -1.19 -7.05 -8.66
CA GLN A 545 -0.90 -8.49 -8.62
C GLN A 545 0.45 -8.89 -9.27
N THR A 546 1.27 -7.93 -9.74
CA THR A 546 2.65 -8.19 -10.23
C THR A 546 3.72 -7.59 -9.30
N TRP A 547 4.99 -7.97 -9.42
CA TRP A 547 6.07 -7.35 -8.59
C TRP A 547 6.34 -5.90 -8.94
N ALA A 548 5.90 -5.46 -10.11
CA ALA A 548 5.95 -4.05 -10.42
C ALA A 548 4.85 -3.28 -9.72
N ALA A 549 3.82 -3.93 -9.14
CA ALA A 549 2.76 -3.26 -8.40
C ALA A 549 3.30 -2.15 -7.48
N CYS A 550 2.71 -0.96 -7.60
CA CYS A 550 3.13 0.25 -6.91
C CYS A 550 4.59 0.71 -7.16
N SER A 551 5.26 0.29 -8.24
CA SER A 551 6.66 0.64 -8.53
C SER A 551 6.90 2.13 -8.64
N VAL A 552 5.97 2.87 -9.25
CA VAL A 552 6.11 4.32 -9.40
C VAL A 552 5.97 4.97 -8.03
N SER A 553 4.97 4.57 -7.24
CA SER A 553 4.80 5.02 -5.85
C SER A 553 6.00 4.66 -4.97
N ALA A 554 6.47 3.40 -4.99
CA ALA A 554 7.63 2.91 -4.23
C ALA A 554 8.87 3.75 -4.51
N THR A 555 9.08 4.06 -5.80
CA THR A 555 10.18 4.90 -6.26
C THR A 555 10.03 6.35 -5.79
N GLY A 556 8.80 6.88 -5.77
CA GLY A 556 8.47 8.16 -5.15
C GLY A 556 8.79 8.20 -3.66
N PHE A 557 8.33 7.22 -2.88
CA PHE A 557 8.60 7.12 -1.43
C PHE A 557 10.10 7.02 -1.13
N ALA A 558 10.83 6.18 -1.88
CA ALA A 558 12.29 6.09 -1.77
C ALA A 558 12.97 7.43 -2.08
N GLY A 559 12.49 8.13 -3.12
CA GLY A 559 12.98 9.45 -3.51
C GLY A 559 12.84 10.48 -2.39
N LEU A 560 11.73 10.47 -1.64
CA LEU A 560 11.54 11.35 -0.47
C LEU A 560 12.53 11.05 0.65
N SER A 561 12.66 9.78 1.04
CA SER A 561 13.63 9.35 2.06
C SER A 561 15.05 9.74 1.67
N ILE A 562 15.46 9.45 0.44
CA ILE A 562 16.79 9.77 -0.07
C ILE A 562 17.01 11.29 -0.14
N ALA A 563 16.01 12.07 -0.56
CA ALA A 563 16.12 13.53 -0.57
C ALA A 563 16.36 14.10 0.83
N GLU A 564 15.65 13.61 1.85
CA GLU A 564 15.88 14.00 3.25
C GLU A 564 17.24 13.54 3.79
N MET A 565 17.78 12.41 3.31
CA MET A 565 19.15 11.98 3.63
C MET A 565 20.23 12.86 2.99
N VAL A 566 19.91 13.58 1.90
CA VAL A 566 20.83 14.50 1.23
C VAL A 566 20.72 15.90 1.83
N ARG A 567 19.50 16.39 2.03
CA ARG A 567 19.23 17.71 2.61
C ARG A 567 17.99 17.66 3.51
N PRO A 568 18.20 17.57 4.84
CA PRO A 568 17.15 17.64 5.84
C PRO A 568 16.15 18.79 5.62
N GLY A 569 14.86 18.48 5.67
CA GLY A 569 13.75 19.43 5.59
C GLY A 569 13.33 19.84 4.19
N VAL A 570 14.01 19.36 3.13
CA VAL A 570 13.66 19.69 1.74
C VAL A 570 12.22 19.29 1.41
N ILE A 571 11.76 18.10 1.81
CA ILE A 571 10.43 17.60 1.43
C ILE A 571 9.28 18.27 2.22
N TYR A 572 9.65 19.01 3.27
CA TYR A 572 8.75 19.77 4.16
C TYR A 572 8.85 21.29 3.92
N GLN A 573 9.58 21.74 2.89
CA GLN A 573 9.84 23.17 2.61
C GLN A 573 10.50 23.92 3.78
N ARG A 574 11.43 23.25 4.46
CA ARG A 574 12.27 23.76 5.55
C ARG A 574 13.75 23.32 5.36
N PRO A 575 14.44 23.67 4.26
CA PRO A 575 15.77 23.15 3.94
C PRO A 575 16.91 23.56 4.89
N ASN A 576 16.63 24.42 5.89
CA ASN A 576 17.59 24.91 6.89
C ASN A 576 17.33 24.33 8.30
N LEU A 577 16.68 23.17 8.41
CA LEU A 577 16.59 22.47 9.68
C LEU A 577 18.01 22.13 10.15
N LYS A 578 18.39 22.69 11.31
CA LYS A 578 19.66 22.40 11.97
C LYS A 578 19.53 21.20 12.89
#